data_AF-A0A9E3PK55-F1
#
_entry.id   AF-A0A9E3PK55-F1
#
_cell.length_a   1.000
_cell.length_b   1.000
_cell.length_c   1.000
_cell.angle_alpha   90.00
_cell.angle_beta   90.00
_cell.angle_gamma   90.00
#
_symmetry.space_group_name_H-M   'P 1'
#
loop_
_entity.id
_entity.type
_entity.pdbx_description
1 polymer ?
#
loop_
_entity_poly.entity_id
_entity_poly.type
_entity_poly.pdbx_seq_one_letter_code
_entity_poly.pdbx_strand_id
1 'polypeptide(L)'
;MTFRSLHWTDKDTVLKTFSTTMKANGNTTVKLELEIGDPFRLGAILQELAEIKKAQCTLAAPARQKAKKPAAPLMLSYSGGKS
;
A
#
# COMPACT_ATOMS: atom_id res chain seq x y z
N MET A 1 -6.47 9.12 8.98
CA MET A 1 -5.46 8.18 8.44
C MET A 1 -5.26 7.07 9.45
N THR A 2 -5.48 5.81 9.07
CA THR A 2 -5.17 4.66 9.94
C THR A 2 -3.76 4.19 9.65
N PHE A 3 -2.87 4.30 10.65
CA PHE A 3 -1.53 3.73 10.57
C PHE A 3 -1.61 2.23 10.83
N ARG A 4 -0.98 1.43 9.97
CA ARG A 4 -0.78 0.00 10.21
C ARG A 4 0.46 -0.13 11.08
N SER A 5 0.32 -0.80 12.22
CA SER A 5 1.37 -0.96 13.20
C SER A 5 1.72 -2.44 13.32
N LEU A 6 2.99 -2.71 13.62
CA LEU A 6 3.42 -4.03 14.04
C LEU A 6 3.22 -4.13 15.55
N HIS A 7 2.61 -5.22 16.02
CA HIS A 7 2.35 -5.43 17.44
C HIS A 7 3.09 -6.67 17.94
N TRP A 8 3.64 -6.63 19.15
CA TRP A 8 4.16 -7.80 19.86
C TRP A 8 4.26 -7.54 21.36
N THR A 9 4.51 -8.61 22.09
CA THR A 9 4.66 -8.65 23.55
C THR A 9 6.10 -9.03 23.90
N ASP A 10 6.69 -8.38 24.90
CA ASP A 10 8.06 -8.66 25.36
C ASP A 10 8.24 -10.08 25.93
N LYS A 11 7.13 -10.79 26.20
CA LYS A 11 7.15 -12.20 26.61
C LYS A 11 7.59 -13.16 25.51
N ASP A 12 7.23 -12.84 24.27
CA ASP A 12 7.33 -13.77 23.13
C ASP A 12 8.27 -13.25 22.03
N THR A 13 8.57 -11.95 22.06
CA THR A 13 9.41 -11.27 21.09
C THR A 13 10.20 -10.15 21.75
N VAL A 14 11.52 -10.20 21.65
CA VAL A 14 12.43 -9.20 22.21
C VAL A 14 13.08 -8.41 21.08
N LEU A 15 13.01 -7.08 21.16
CA LEU A 15 13.77 -6.20 20.27
C LEU A 15 15.24 -6.14 20.71
N LYS A 16 16.14 -6.76 19.93
CA LYS A 16 17.58 -6.76 20.19
C LYS A 16 18.21 -5.41 19.87
N THR A 17 17.94 -4.92 18.66
CA THR A 17 18.49 -3.67 18.16
C THR A 17 17.58 -3.10 17.08
N PHE A 18 17.67 -1.79 16.89
CA PHE A 18 17.05 -1.09 15.77
C PHE A 18 18.03 -0.08 15.20
N SER A 19 17.93 0.15 13.89
CA SER A 19 18.64 1.24 13.23
C SER A 19 17.76 1.89 12.19
N THR A 20 17.94 3.20 12.04
CA THR A 20 17.22 4.01 11.06
C THR A 20 18.22 4.74 10.20
N THR A 21 18.05 4.66 8.89
CA THR A 21 18.89 5.35 7.91
C THR A 21 18.01 6.13 6.96
N MET A 22 18.19 7.44 6.91
CA MET A 22 17.52 8.29 5.94
C MET A 22 18.45 8.48 4.73
N LYS A 23 17.98 8.11 3.55
CA LYS A 23 18.71 8.29 2.30
C LYS A 23 18.51 9.71 1.77
N ALA A 24 19.49 10.21 1.02
CA ALA A 24 19.44 11.56 0.43
C ALA A 24 18.23 11.80 -0.49
N ASN A 25 17.63 10.73 -1.04
CA ASN A 25 16.41 10.80 -1.84
C ASN A 25 15.11 10.89 -1.01
N GLY A 26 15.20 11.09 0.31
CA GLY A 26 14.06 11.18 1.21
C GLY A 26 13.53 9.83 1.71
N ASN A 27 14.07 8.70 1.24
CA ASN A 27 13.61 7.38 1.69
C ASN A 27 14.20 7.06 3.06
N THR A 28 13.33 6.72 4.02
CA THR A 28 13.75 6.23 5.34
C THR A 28 13.73 4.71 5.34
N THR A 29 14.84 4.09 5.76
CA THR A 29 14.96 2.64 5.98
C THR A 29 15.07 2.39 7.47
N VAL A 30 14.20 1.55 8.02
CA VAL A 30 14.28 1.06 9.40
C VAL A 30 14.64 -0.42 9.35
N LYS A 31 15.65 -0.82 10.12
CA LYS A 31 16.02 -2.23 10.33
C LYS A 31 15.78 -2.59 11.78
N LEU A 32 15.08 -3.69 12.00
CA LEU A 32 14.75 -4.22 13.32
C LEU A 32 15.38 -5.61 13.42
N GLU A 33 16.04 -5.89 14.54
CA GLU A 33 16.48 -7.24 14.89
C GLU A 33 15.63 -7.73 16.06
N LEU A 34 14.88 -8.80 15.83
CA LEU A 34 13.95 -9.38 16.79
C LEU A 34 14.41 -10.80 17.14
N GLU A 35 14.51 -11.10 18.44
CA GLU A 35 14.59 -12.47 18.93
C GLU A 35 13.17 -12.96 19.21
N ILE A 36 12.79 -14.10 18.62
CA ILE A 36 11.44 -14.65 18.72
C ILE A 36 11.57 -16.10 19.19
N GLY A 37 11.02 -16.40 20.36
CA GLY A 37 11.04 -17.75 20.93
C GLY A 37 9.95 -18.67 20.38
N ASP A 38 8.82 -18.09 19.96
CA ASP A 38 7.66 -18.83 19.44
C ASP A 38 7.59 -18.77 17.90
N PRO A 39 7.68 -19.91 17.18
CA PRO A 39 7.58 -19.94 15.73
C PRO A 39 6.23 -19.45 15.19
N PHE A 40 5.13 -19.59 15.93
CA PHE A 40 3.83 -19.07 15.51
C PHE A 40 3.82 -17.53 15.50
N ARG A 41 4.53 -16.91 16.45
CA ARG A 41 4.68 -15.46 16.54
C ARG A 41 5.46 -14.88 15.36
N LEU A 42 6.50 -15.57 14.90
CA LEU A 42 7.23 -15.16 13.69
C LEU A 42 6.29 -15.10 12.47
N GLY A 43 5.44 -16.11 12.29
CA GLY A 43 4.46 -16.15 11.21
C GLY A 43 3.50 -14.95 11.24
N ALA A 44 2.96 -14.62 12.43
CA ALA A 44 2.08 -13.48 12.62
C ALA A 44 2.77 -12.14 12.27
N ILE A 45 4.01 -11.94 12.74
CA ILE A 45 4.81 -10.74 12.43
C ILE A 45 5.04 -10.60 10.92
N LEU A 46 5.39 -11.68 10.23
CA LEU A 46 5.60 -11.66 8.78
C LEU A 46 4.30 -11.34 8.02
N GLN A 47 3.17 -11.84 8.50
CA GLN A 47 1.86 -11.54 7.92
C GLN A 47 1.49 -10.06 8.11
N GLU A 48 1.67 -9.50 9.31
CA GLU A 48 1.46 -8.07 9.57
C GLU A 48 2.32 -7.19 8.66
N LEU A 49 3.60 -7.54 8.47
CA LEU A 49 4.51 -6.84 7.53
C LEU A 49 4.01 -6.92 6.08
N ALA A 50 3.49 -8.08 5.65
CA ALA A 50 2.91 -8.23 4.32
C ALA A 50 1.67 -7.34 4.13
N GLU A 51 0.83 -7.22 5.16
CA GLU A 51 -0.34 -6.32 5.14
C GLU A 51 0.06 -4.84 5.08
N ILE A 52 1.07 -4.43 5.86
CA ILE A 52 1.65 -3.08 5.81
C ILE A 52 2.13 -2.79 4.38
N LYS A 53 2.89 -3.70 3.77
CA LYS A 53 3.36 -3.56 2.40
C LYS A 53 2.21 -3.44 1.41
N LYS A 54 1.19 -4.30 1.50
CA LYS A 54 0.01 -4.26 0.63
C LYS A 54 -0.72 -2.92 0.73
N ALA A 55 -0.89 -2.38 1.94
CA ALA A 55 -1.52 -1.08 2.15
C ALA A 55 -0.69 0.07 1.54
N GLN A 56 0.63 0.06 1.73
CA GLN A 56 1.54 1.05 1.14
C GLN A 56 1.54 1.00 -0.39
N CYS A 57 1.55 -0.20 -0.99
CA CYS A 57 1.44 -0.35 -2.44
C CYS A 57 0.10 0.13 -2.99
N THR A 58 -0.99 -0.09 -2.25
CA THR A 58 -2.33 0.39 -2.66
C THR A 58 -2.41 1.92 -2.62
N LEU A 59 -1.77 2.55 -1.64
CA LEU A 59 -1.66 4.02 -1.55
C LEU A 59 -0.71 4.61 -2.61
N ALA A 60 0.33 3.86 -3.00
CA ALA A 60 1.30 4.27 -4.02
C ALA A 60 0.81 4.01 -5.46
N ALA A 61 -0.27 3.25 -5.65
CA ALA A 61 -0.85 3.07 -6.96
C ALA A 61 -1.47 4.41 -7.40
N PRO A 62 -0.98 5.06 -8.48
CA PRO A 62 -1.68 6.20 -9.02
C PRO A 62 -3.07 5.71 -9.37
N ALA A 63 -4.10 6.41 -8.88
CA ALA A 63 -5.46 6.18 -9.33
C ALA A 63 -5.40 6.21 -10.86
N ARG A 64 -5.52 5.05 -11.50
CA ARG A 64 -5.75 4.97 -12.94
C ARG A 64 -7.12 5.61 -13.12
N GLN A 65 -7.13 6.93 -13.28
CA GLN A 65 -8.25 7.66 -13.84
C GLN A 65 -8.51 6.96 -15.15
N LYS A 66 -9.54 6.11 -15.17
CA LYS A 66 -10.15 5.68 -16.41
C LYS A 66 -10.57 6.98 -17.06
N ALA A 67 -9.77 7.46 -18.01
CA ALA A 67 -10.15 8.56 -18.86
C ALA A 67 -11.48 8.14 -19.49
N LYS A 68 -12.59 8.69 -18.99
CA LYS A 68 -13.87 8.62 -19.69
C LYS A 68 -13.60 9.35 -20.99
N LYS A 69 -13.41 8.60 -22.08
CA LYS A 69 -13.50 9.14 -23.43
C LYS A 69 -14.81 9.95 -23.45
N PRO A 70 -14.78 11.25 -23.77
CA PRO A 70 -16.02 11.96 -24.03
C PRO A 70 -16.69 11.23 -25.20
N ALA A 71 -17.91 10.74 -24.96
CA ALA A 71 -18.75 10.23 -26.03
C ALA A 71 -18.91 11.36 -27.05
N ALA A 72 -18.48 11.12 -28.29
CA ALA A 72 -18.69 12.05 -29.38
C ALA A 72 -20.20 12.37 -29.48
N PRO A 73 -20.59 13.63 -29.70
CA PRO A 73 -21.99 13.98 -29.84
C PRO A 73 -22.55 13.21 -31.04
N LEU A 74 -23.64 12.48 -30.81
CA LEU A 74 -24.41 11.85 -31.88
C LEU A 74 -24.90 12.97 -32.80
N MET A 75 -24.36 13.05 -34.01
CA MET A 75 -24.92 13.87 -35.08
C MET A 75 -26.37 13.40 -35.31
N LEU A 76 -27.31 14.26 -34.96
CA LEU A 76 -28.71 14.13 -35.36
C LEU A 76 -28.78 14.51 -36.84
N SER A 77 -28.78 13.52 -37.74
CA SER A 77 -29.04 13.77 -39.15
C SER A 77 -30.52 14.09 -39.33
N TYR A 78 -30.80 15.35 -39.64
CA TYR A 78 -32.11 15.79 -40.12
C TYR A 78 -32.24 15.32 -41.57
N SER A 79 -33.03 14.29 -41.83
CA SER A 79 -33.54 14.00 -43.17
C SER A 79 -34.86 14.76 -43.35
N GLY A 80 -34.74 16.03 -43.69
CA GLY A 80 -35.82 16.79 -44.30
C GLY A 80 -35.71 16.63 -45.82
N GLY A 81 -36.59 15.85 -46.42
CA GLY A 81 -36.69 15.69 -47.87
C GLY A 81 -38.16 15.67 -48.29
N LYS A 82 -38.65 16.82 -48.77
CA LYS A 82 -39.95 16.99 -49.43
C LYS A 82 -39.96 16.33 -50.81
N SER A 83 -41.04 15.64 -51.16
CA SER A 83 -41.90 15.94 -52.33
C SER A 83 -43.15 15.08 -52.27
#